data_AF-A0A0G3M7B4-F1
#
_entry.id   AF-A0A0G3M7B4-F1
#
_cell.length_a   1.000
_cell.length_b   1.000
_cell.length_c   1.000
_cell.angle_alpha   90.00
_cell.angle_beta   90.00
_cell.angle_gamma   90.00
#
_symmetry.space_group_name_H-M   'P 1'
#
loop_
_entity.id
_entity.type
_entity.pdbx_description
1 polymer ?
#
loop_
_entity_poly.entity_id
_entity_poly.type
_entity_poly.pdbx_seq_one_letter_code
_entity_poly.pdbx_strand_id
1 'polypeptide(L)'
;MNKFEELKRNRYIKKMHSNAIAMSTRQIDLREGCLKMEYFYDQIEYIQSLEGVDIDIFEEFSSKTSFFPLSKEREVYNQEYLSKLDARLSAITDQYYDRVVQKCEELINKLQYIKTII
;
A
#
# COMPACT_ATOMS: atom_id res chain seq x y z
N MET A 1 -12.86 8.44 -21.60
CA MET A 1 -13.14 7.36 -20.64
C MET A 1 -14.57 6.88 -20.86
N ASN A 2 -14.77 5.58 -21.05
CA ASN A 2 -16.11 5.00 -21.12
C ASN A 2 -16.66 4.72 -19.71
N LYS A 3 -17.97 4.48 -19.59
CA LYS A 3 -18.63 4.24 -18.30
C LYS A 3 -18.04 3.04 -17.53
N PHE A 4 -17.57 2.01 -18.24
CA PHE A 4 -16.97 0.83 -17.60
C PHE A 4 -15.61 1.16 -16.98
N GLU A 5 -14.77 1.92 -17.68
CA GLU A 5 -13.49 2.41 -17.20
C GLU A 5 -13.65 3.31 -15.98
N GLU A 6 -14.63 4.21 -16.00
CA GLU A 6 -14.95 5.09 -14.87
C GLU A 6 -15.34 4.27 -13.62
N LEU A 7 -16.24 3.30 -13.77
CA LEU A 7 -16.64 2.40 -12.67
C LEU A 7 -15.46 1.55 -12.18
N LYS A 8 -14.58 1.11 -13.08
CA LYS A 8 -13.36 0.37 -12.73
C LYS A 8 -12.41 1.26 -11.92
N ARG A 9 -12.13 2.47 -12.38
CA ARG A 9 -11.29 3.45 -11.68
C ARG A 9 -11.83 3.78 -10.29
N ASN A 10 -13.12 4.09 -10.18
CA ASN A 10 -13.76 4.41 -8.89
C ASN A 10 -13.69 3.23 -7.91
N ARG A 11 -13.76 1.98 -8.39
CA ARG A 11 -13.54 0.80 -7.53
C ARG A 11 -12.11 0.72 -7.00
N TYR A 12 -11.09 1.05 -7.79
CA TYR A 12 -9.71 1.09 -7.30
C TYR A 12 -9.49 2.23 -6.31
N ILE A 13 -10.06 3.42 -6.55
CA ILE A 13 -10.00 4.53 -5.58
C ILE A 13 -10.64 4.11 -4.24
N LYS A 14 -11.81 3.44 -4.28
CA LYS A 14 -12.44 2.88 -3.07
C LYS A 14 -11.52 1.90 -2.34
N LYS A 15 -10.85 1.01 -3.07
CA LYS A 15 -9.89 0.05 -2.49
C LYS A 15 -8.66 0.75 -1.90
N MET A 16 -8.12 1.76 -2.58
CA MET A 16 -7.00 2.58 -2.11
C MET A 16 -7.34 3.26 -0.78
N HIS A 17 -8.51 3.91 -0.71
CA HIS A 17 -9.00 4.53 0.52
C HIS A 17 -9.22 3.51 1.66
N SER A 18 -9.86 2.37 1.39
CA SER A 18 -10.04 1.33 2.41
C SER A 18 -8.72 0.73 2.89
N ASN A 19 -7.74 0.56 1.99
CA ASN A 19 -6.41 0.08 2.35
C ASN A 19 -5.66 1.08 3.22
N ALA A 20 -5.76 2.39 2.92
CA ALA A 20 -5.20 3.44 3.76
C ALA A 20 -5.79 3.41 5.18
N ILE A 21 -7.10 3.22 5.32
CA ILE A 21 -7.74 3.02 6.63
C ILE A 21 -7.17 1.79 7.33
N ALA A 22 -7.13 0.64 6.65
CA ALA A 22 -6.63 -0.60 7.25
C ALA A 22 -5.17 -0.46 7.73
N MET A 23 -4.32 0.21 6.96
CA MET A 23 -2.92 0.49 7.34
C MET A 23 -2.84 1.44 8.55
N SER A 24 -3.54 2.57 8.52
CA SER A 24 -3.56 3.54 9.63
C SER A 24 -4.08 2.94 10.94
N THR A 25 -5.01 1.99 10.85
CA THR A 25 -5.63 1.28 11.99
C THR A 25 -4.96 -0.04 12.33
N ARG A 26 -3.83 -0.39 11.68
CA ARG A 26 -3.05 -1.62 11.91
C ARG A 26 -3.85 -2.92 11.69
N GLN A 27 -4.86 -2.89 10.83
CA GLN A 27 -5.65 -4.07 10.44
C GLN A 27 -4.96 -4.91 9.35
N ILE A 28 -3.92 -4.37 8.73
CA ILE A 28 -3.09 -5.04 7.73
C ILE A 28 -1.61 -4.77 8.03
N ASP A 29 -0.75 -5.72 7.70
CA ASP A 29 0.69 -5.54 7.74
C ASP A 29 1.12 -4.38 6.82
N LEU A 30 2.12 -3.59 7.26
CA LEU A 30 2.53 -2.39 6.54
C LEU A 30 3.03 -2.70 5.13
N ARG A 31 3.80 -3.78 4.96
CA ARG A 31 4.35 -4.18 3.66
C ARG A 31 3.29 -4.70 2.73
N GLU A 32 2.37 -5.53 3.23
CA GLU A 32 1.22 -5.96 2.44
C GLU A 32 0.35 -4.76 2.02
N GLY A 33 0.18 -3.80 2.93
CA GLY A 33 -0.52 -2.54 2.69
C GLY A 33 0.12 -1.71 1.57
N CYS A 34 1.43 -1.46 1.63
CA CYS A 34 2.16 -0.69 0.61
C CYS A 34 2.06 -1.32 -0.78
N LEU A 35 2.30 -2.64 -0.90
CA LEU A 35 2.19 -3.36 -2.17
C LEU A 35 0.79 -3.27 -2.79
N LYS A 36 -0.27 -3.33 -1.97
CA LYS A 36 -1.65 -3.11 -2.44
C LYS A 36 -1.86 -1.66 -2.89
N MET A 37 -1.27 -0.69 -2.19
CA MET A 37 -1.39 0.72 -2.53
C MET A 37 -0.81 1.02 -3.90
N GLU A 38 0.41 0.55 -4.16
CA GLU A 38 1.09 0.64 -5.46
C GLU A 38 0.23 0.02 -6.56
N TYR A 39 -0.23 -1.23 -6.37
CA TYR A 39 -1.10 -1.88 -7.35
C TYR A 39 -2.37 -1.08 -7.64
N PHE A 40 -3.07 -0.57 -6.62
CA PHE A 40 -4.29 0.21 -6.85
C PHE A 40 -3.99 1.53 -7.56
N TYR A 41 -2.93 2.21 -7.20
CA TYR A 41 -2.49 3.43 -7.84
C TYR A 41 -2.17 3.21 -9.32
N ASP A 42 -1.37 2.20 -9.66
CA ASP A 42 -1.05 1.84 -11.05
C ASP A 42 -2.31 1.57 -11.89
N GLN A 43 -3.28 0.87 -11.31
CA GLN A 43 -4.55 0.60 -12.00
C GLN A 43 -5.39 1.87 -12.20
N ILE A 44 -5.26 2.86 -11.32
CA ILE A 44 -5.94 4.16 -11.46
C ILE A 44 -5.23 4.99 -12.52
N GLU A 45 -3.91 5.14 -12.43
CA GLU A 45 -3.07 5.89 -13.38
C GLU A 45 -3.22 5.38 -14.81
N TYR A 46 -3.27 4.05 -14.99
CA TYR A 46 -3.50 3.44 -16.30
C TYR A 46 -4.84 3.85 -16.94
N ILE A 47 -5.87 4.12 -16.13
CA ILE A 47 -7.20 4.53 -16.64
C ILE A 47 -7.28 6.04 -16.78
N GLN A 48 -6.98 6.77 -15.70
CA GLN A 48 -6.94 8.23 -15.63
C GLN A 48 -6.27 8.64 -14.32
N SER A 49 -5.25 9.49 -14.41
CA SER A 49 -4.45 9.90 -13.26
C SER A 49 -5.24 10.57 -12.13
N LEU A 50 -4.72 10.50 -10.90
CA LEU A 50 -5.22 11.26 -9.75
C LEU A 50 -4.41 12.53 -9.55
N GLU A 51 -4.99 13.68 -9.86
CA GLU A 51 -4.33 14.96 -9.66
C GLU A 51 -3.99 15.20 -8.18
N GLY A 52 -2.72 15.52 -7.90
CA GLY A 52 -2.24 15.84 -6.56
C GLY A 52 -2.16 14.65 -5.61
N VAL A 53 -2.17 13.42 -6.11
CA VAL A 53 -1.92 12.19 -5.32
C VAL A 53 -0.62 11.57 -5.78
N ASP A 54 0.35 11.46 -4.88
CA ASP A 54 1.58 10.68 -5.05
C ASP A 54 1.63 9.50 -4.08
N ILE A 55 2.42 8.49 -4.43
CA ILE A 55 2.61 7.27 -3.64
C ILE A 55 4.08 6.97 -3.34
N ASP A 56 4.98 7.93 -3.57
CA ASP A 56 6.44 7.75 -3.53
C ASP A 56 6.94 7.05 -2.25
N ILE A 57 6.34 7.36 -1.09
CA ILE A 57 6.71 6.73 0.18
C ILE A 57 6.39 5.24 0.24
N PHE A 58 5.30 4.80 -0.40
CA PHE A 58 4.94 3.39 -0.48
C PHE A 58 5.94 2.64 -1.37
N GLU A 59 6.27 3.21 -2.54
CA GLU A 59 7.29 2.67 -3.45
C GLU A 59 8.68 2.64 -2.81
N GLU A 60 9.07 3.70 -2.10
CA GLU A 60 10.33 3.79 -1.36
C GLU A 60 10.40 2.62 -0.36
N PHE A 61 9.36 2.43 0.46
CA PHE A 61 9.30 1.35 1.43
C PHE A 61 9.31 -0.04 0.78
N SER A 62 8.51 -0.26 -0.26
CA SER A 62 8.45 -1.54 -0.97
C SER A 62 9.77 -1.87 -1.64
N SER A 63 10.48 -0.89 -2.20
CA SER A 63 11.81 -1.10 -2.77
C SER A 63 12.81 -1.58 -1.70
N LYS A 64 12.78 -0.99 -0.51
CA LYS A 64 13.63 -1.35 0.65
C LYS A 64 13.28 -2.70 1.24
N THR A 65 12.07 -3.19 1.00
CA THR A 65 11.59 -4.46 1.55
C THR A 65 11.39 -5.56 0.50
N SER A 66 11.68 -5.28 -0.78
CA SER A 66 11.47 -6.19 -1.91
C SER A 66 12.20 -7.53 -1.77
N PHE A 67 13.39 -7.52 -1.17
CA PHE A 67 14.22 -8.71 -1.01
C PHE A 67 13.84 -9.62 0.17
N PHE A 68 12.90 -9.21 1.02
CA PHE A 68 12.45 -10.05 2.12
C PHE A 68 11.41 -11.06 1.65
N PRO A 69 11.58 -12.35 1.99
CA PRO A 69 10.71 -13.40 1.48
C PRO A 69 9.27 -13.26 1.97
N LEU A 70 8.31 -13.44 1.07
CA LEU A 70 6.87 -13.48 1.37
C LEU A 70 6.41 -14.92 1.55
N SER A 71 5.51 -15.17 2.51
CA SER A 71 4.77 -16.42 2.77
C SER A 71 5.44 -17.72 2.25
N LYS A 72 5.17 -18.12 1.00
CA LYS A 72 5.67 -19.37 0.40
C LYS A 72 7.19 -19.40 0.22
N GLU A 73 7.82 -18.26 -0.04
CA GLU A 73 9.27 -18.16 -0.18
C GLU A 73 9.98 -18.44 1.15
N ARG A 74 9.28 -18.28 2.28
CA ARG A 74 9.85 -18.53 3.61
C ARG A 74 10.03 -20.02 3.89
N GLU A 75 9.28 -20.90 3.20
CA GLU A 75 9.28 -22.35 3.43
C GLU A 75 10.63 -23.01 3.12
N VAL A 76 11.46 -22.40 2.26
CA VAL A 76 12.77 -22.95 1.88
C VAL A 76 13.93 -22.50 2.77
N TYR A 77 13.68 -21.60 3.72
CA TYR A 77 14.68 -21.06 4.63
C TYR A 77 14.59 -21.67 6.02
N ASN A 78 15.72 -21.80 6.70
CA ASN A 78 15.73 -22.23 8.09
C ASN A 78 15.29 -21.09 9.04
N GLN A 79 14.82 -21.47 10.22
CA GLN A 79 14.23 -20.54 11.18
C GLN A 79 15.21 -19.49 11.73
N GLU A 80 16.49 -19.85 11.92
CA GLU A 80 17.49 -18.91 12.43
C GLU A 80 17.75 -17.79 11.41
N TYR A 81 17.84 -18.14 10.14
CA TYR A 81 17.99 -17.19 9.04
C TYR A 81 16.76 -16.28 8.92
N LEU A 82 15.56 -16.85 8.96
CA LEU A 82 14.30 -16.07 8.94
C LEU A 82 14.23 -15.08 10.10
N SER A 83 14.63 -15.49 11.31
CA SER A 83 14.61 -14.61 12.48
C SER A 83 15.53 -13.38 12.31
N LYS A 84 16.70 -13.57 11.68
CA LYS A 84 17.62 -12.45 11.36
C LYS A 84 17.04 -11.53 10.28
N LEU A 85 16.34 -12.09 9.30
CA LEU A 85 15.65 -11.30 8.28
C LEU A 85 14.49 -10.51 8.89
N ASP A 86 13.69 -11.12 9.75
CA ASP A 86 12.55 -10.47 10.39
C ASP A 86 13.01 -9.30 11.28
N ALA A 87 14.12 -9.46 12.02
CA ALA A 87 14.70 -8.36 12.80
C ALA A 87 15.14 -7.17 11.91
N ARG A 88 15.74 -7.46 10.75
CA ARG A 88 16.12 -6.42 9.77
C ARG A 88 14.90 -5.75 9.15
N LEU A 89 13.89 -6.54 8.80
CA LEU A 89 12.63 -6.03 8.26
C LEU A 89 11.95 -5.12 9.28
N SER A 90 11.86 -5.54 10.55
CA SER A 90 11.29 -4.71 11.62
C SER A 90 12.00 -3.37 11.74
N ALA A 91 13.33 -3.35 11.71
CA ALA A 91 14.09 -2.10 11.79
C ALA A 91 13.81 -1.15 10.61
N ILE A 92 13.59 -1.68 9.40
CA ILE A 92 13.18 -0.88 8.24
C ILE A 92 11.73 -0.41 8.42
N THR A 93 10.83 -1.29 8.84
CA THR A 93 9.42 -0.94 9.11
C THR A 93 9.32 0.20 10.11
N ASP A 94 10.06 0.14 11.22
CA ASP A 94 10.05 1.18 12.26
C ASP A 94 10.54 2.54 11.72
N GLN A 95 11.52 2.55 10.81
CA GLN A 95 12.03 3.79 10.19
C GLN A 95 11.01 4.47 9.28
N TYR A 96 10.12 3.71 8.64
CA TYR A 96 9.16 4.23 7.66
C TYR A 96 7.75 4.38 8.20
N TYR A 97 7.44 3.72 9.33
CA TYR A 97 6.09 3.58 9.86
C TYR A 97 5.33 4.91 9.92
N ASP A 98 5.89 5.92 10.59
CA ASP A 98 5.22 7.20 10.79
C ASP A 98 4.95 7.91 9.46
N ARG A 99 5.92 7.91 8.53
CA ARG A 99 5.76 8.54 7.20
C ARG A 99 4.70 7.83 6.37
N VAL A 100 4.68 6.50 6.39
CA VAL A 100 3.69 5.69 5.67
C VAL A 100 2.29 5.93 6.24
N VAL A 101 2.14 5.91 7.57
CA VAL A 101 0.84 6.16 8.23
C VAL A 101 0.35 7.58 7.99
N GLN A 102 1.23 8.58 8.08
CA GLN A 102 0.88 9.97 7.76
C GLN A 102 0.38 10.10 6.32
N LYS A 103 1.00 9.40 5.36
CA LYS A 103 0.53 9.36 3.98
C LYS A 103 -0.82 8.68 3.85
N CYS A 104 -1.06 7.59 4.58
CA CYS A 104 -2.39 6.98 4.64
C CYS A 104 -3.46 7.97 5.13
N GLU A 105 -3.19 8.73 6.18
CA GLU A 105 -4.11 9.75 6.70
C GLU A 105 -4.39 10.87 5.66
N GLU A 106 -3.35 11.32 4.95
CA GLU A 106 -3.49 12.26 3.83
C GLU A 106 -4.43 11.71 2.75
N LEU A 107 -4.22 10.46 2.33
CA LEU A 107 -5.02 9.79 1.32
C LEU A 107 -6.48 9.60 1.77
N ILE A 108 -6.71 9.23 3.03
CA ILE A 108 -8.06 9.10 3.60
C ILE A 108 -8.82 10.43 3.46
N ASN A 109 -8.17 11.54 3.82
CA ASN A 109 -8.77 12.86 3.73
C ASN A 109 -9.00 13.31 2.27
N LYS A 110 -8.02 13.10 1.38
CA LYS A 110 -8.14 13.46 -0.04
C LYS A 110 -9.20 12.65 -0.77
N LEU A 111 -9.32 11.36 -0.46
CA LEU A 111 -10.22 10.43 -1.14
C LEU A 111 -11.58 10.31 -0.46
N GLN A 112 -11.88 11.11 0.57
CA GLN A 112 -13.15 11.02 1.32
C GLN A 112 -14.41 11.17 0.45
N TYR A 113 -14.30 11.89 -0.67
CA TYR A 113 -15.39 12.09 -1.63
C TYR A 113 -15.85 10.78 -2.29
N ILE A 114 -15.03 9.73 -2.24
CA ILE A 114 -15.41 8.42 -2.81
C ILE A 114 -16.61 7.80 -2.09
N LYS A 115 -16.92 8.23 -0.86
CA LYS A 115 -18.12 7.82 -0.11
C LYS A 115 -19.42 8.25 -0.80
N THR A 116 -19.38 9.28 -1.66
CA THR A 116 -20.56 9.79 -2.38
C THR A 116 -20.69 9.22 -3.79
N ILE A 117 -19.71 8.45 -4.27
CA ILE A 117 -19.73 7.86 -5.61
C ILE A 117 -20.48 6.52 -5.53
N ILE A 118 -21.70 6.48 -6.07
CA ILE A 118 -22.57 5.30 -6.16
C ILE A 118 -22.09 4.38 -7.29
#